data_AF-A0A9W4SCH0-F1
#
_entry.id   AF-A0A9W4SCH0-F1
#
_cell.length_a   1.000
_cell.length_b   1.000
_cell.length_c   1.000
_cell.angle_alpha   90.00
_cell.angle_beta   90.00
_cell.angle_gamma   90.00
#
_symmetry.space_group_name_H-M   'P 1'
#
loop_
_entity.id
_entity.type
_entity.pdbx_description
1 polymer ?
#
loop_
_entity_poly.entity_id
_entity_poly.type
_entity_poly.pdbx_seq_one_letter_code
_entity_poly.pdbx_strand_id
1 'polypeptide(L)'
;MLGIREIRFNKPSDGNFWLTNFEIGYPITTSLPTRITKEGKIASDSQLINISGLTTFTFATSEHLFQALKFTIENNPNLNHINRIINALTPDRAREIGQERKFKNLELANKLIATGEDKLIEDTTSRRKKDEY
;
A
#
# COMPACT_ATOMS: atom_id res chain seq x y z
N MET A 1 14.98 -22.23 -35.63
CA MET A 1 14.75 -21.63 -34.30
C MET A 1 14.44 -20.16 -34.49
N LEU A 2 13.23 -19.72 -34.18
CA LEU A 2 12.94 -18.29 -34.07
C LEU A 2 13.60 -17.82 -32.77
N GLY A 3 14.62 -16.97 -32.87
CA GLY A 3 15.26 -16.39 -31.70
C GLY A 3 14.23 -15.65 -30.85
N ILE A 4 14.29 -15.80 -29.53
CA ILE A 4 13.46 -15.03 -28.61
C ILE A 4 13.84 -13.56 -28.77
N ARG A 5 12.88 -12.74 -29.22
CA ARG A 5 13.06 -11.29 -29.32
C ARG A 5 12.80 -10.67 -27.95
N GLU A 6 13.79 -9.97 -27.41
CA GLU A 6 13.64 -9.19 -26.19
C GLU A 6 12.92 -7.87 -26.48
N ILE A 7 11.93 -7.52 -25.66
CA ILE A 7 11.19 -6.25 -25.74
C ILE A 7 11.47 -5.48 -24.46
N ARG A 8 12.04 -4.28 -24.60
CA ARG A 8 12.32 -3.36 -23.48
C ARG A 8 11.35 -2.19 -23.50
N PHE A 9 10.83 -1.83 -22.33
CA PHE A 9 9.93 -0.68 -22.15
C PHE A 9 10.05 -0.13 -20.74
N ASN A 10 10.03 1.20 -20.61
CA ASN A 10 10.07 1.91 -19.34
C ASN A 10 9.36 3.27 -19.39
N LYS A 11 9.13 3.84 -20.58
CA LYS A 11 8.43 5.13 -20.75
C LYS A 11 7.47 5.10 -21.95
N PRO A 12 6.47 6.00 -22.01
CA PRO A 12 5.47 6.02 -23.09
C PRO A 12 6.07 6.00 -24.51
N SER A 13 7.19 6.71 -24.72
CA SER A 13 7.85 6.78 -26.03
C SER A 13 8.40 5.43 -26.53
N ASP A 14 8.50 4.40 -25.68
CA ASP A 14 9.00 3.08 -26.05
C ASP A 14 7.94 2.24 -26.81
N GLY A 15 6.71 2.74 -26.95
CA GLY A 15 5.61 2.12 -27.71
C GLY A 15 4.98 0.89 -27.07
N ASN A 16 5.70 0.21 -26.16
CA ASN A 16 5.21 -0.96 -25.41
C ASN A 16 4.90 -0.62 -23.95
N PHE A 17 4.82 0.66 -23.60
CA PHE A 17 4.56 1.09 -22.23
C PHE A 17 3.18 0.64 -21.73
N TRP A 18 2.21 0.40 -22.61
CA TRP A 18 0.91 -0.18 -22.26
C TRP A 18 0.98 -1.54 -21.54
N LEU A 19 2.14 -2.21 -21.54
CA LEU A 19 2.41 -3.42 -20.74
C LEU A 19 2.64 -3.12 -19.25
N THR A 20 2.83 -1.87 -18.86
CA THR A 20 2.99 -1.47 -17.45
C THR A 20 1.65 -1.32 -16.73
N ASN A 21 1.65 -1.56 -15.42
CA ASN A 21 0.51 -1.28 -14.54
C ASN A 21 0.31 0.22 -14.25
N PHE A 22 1.23 1.06 -14.71
CA PHE A 22 1.17 2.54 -14.62
C PHE A 22 0.54 3.19 -15.87
N GLU A 23 0.21 2.43 -16.92
CA GLU A 23 -0.37 3.04 -18.12
C GLU A 23 -1.79 3.55 -17.84
N ILE A 24 -2.04 4.79 -18.27
CA ILE A 24 -3.37 5.42 -18.22
C ILE A 24 -4.08 5.16 -19.55
N GLY A 25 -5.40 4.94 -19.51
CA GLY A 25 -6.24 4.76 -20.71
C GLY A 25 -7.07 3.48 -20.70
N TYR A 26 -6.76 2.56 -19.78
CA TYR A 26 -7.46 1.29 -19.60
C TYR A 26 -8.03 1.18 -18.18
N PRO A 27 -9.09 1.95 -17.86
CA PRO A 27 -9.66 1.96 -16.52
C PRO A 27 -10.26 0.60 -16.16
N ILE A 28 -10.14 0.22 -14.89
CA ILE A 28 -10.64 -1.05 -14.37
C ILE A 28 -11.83 -0.76 -13.47
N THR A 29 -13.01 -1.25 -13.84
CA THR A 29 -14.21 -1.15 -13.00
C THR A 29 -14.43 -2.47 -12.27
N THR A 30 -14.34 -2.44 -10.94
CA THR A 30 -14.48 -3.65 -10.12
C THR A 30 -14.90 -3.33 -8.69
N SER A 31 -15.36 -4.34 -7.96
CA SER A 31 -15.62 -4.25 -6.52
C SER A 31 -14.38 -4.61 -5.71
N LEU A 32 -14.23 -3.98 -4.54
CA LEU A 32 -13.16 -4.33 -3.60
C LEU A 32 -13.70 -5.27 -2.51
N PRO A 33 -12.99 -6.34 -2.16
CA PRO A 33 -13.31 -7.17 -1.00
C PRO A 33 -12.99 -6.42 0.30
N THR A 34 -13.70 -6.69 1.39
CA THR A 34 -13.33 -6.22 2.72
C THR A 34 -12.14 -6.96 3.30
N ARG A 35 -11.77 -8.13 2.75
CA ARG A 35 -10.65 -8.93 3.25
C ARG A 35 -9.98 -9.78 2.18
N ILE A 36 -8.65 -9.76 2.20
CA ILE A 36 -7.79 -10.59 1.34
C ILE A 36 -6.86 -11.40 2.25
N THR A 37 -6.68 -12.68 1.94
CA THR A 37 -5.77 -13.58 2.64
C THR A 37 -4.31 -13.23 2.33
N LYS A 38 -3.37 -13.80 3.09
CA LYS A 38 -1.93 -13.56 2.90
C LYS A 38 -1.43 -14.04 1.53
N GLU A 39 -2.15 -14.97 0.91
CA GLU A 39 -1.87 -15.53 -0.41
C GLU A 39 -2.50 -14.71 -1.55
N GLY A 40 -3.10 -13.56 -1.24
CA GLY A 40 -3.72 -12.69 -2.24
C GLY A 40 -5.10 -13.17 -2.73
N LYS A 41 -5.76 -14.08 -2.00
CA LYS A 41 -7.11 -14.57 -2.33
C LYS A 41 -8.16 -13.81 -1.53
N ILE A 42 -9.39 -13.71 -2.04
CA ILE A 42 -10.51 -13.15 -1.28
C ILE A 42 -10.84 -14.12 -0.13
N ALA A 43 -10.94 -13.63 1.11
CA ALA A 43 -11.30 -14.46 2.25
C ALA A 43 -12.77 -14.92 2.16
N SER A 44 -13.10 -16.12 2.64
CA SER A 44 -14.46 -16.67 2.52
C SER A 44 -15.53 -15.89 3.29
N ASP A 45 -15.13 -15.16 4.33
CA ASP A 45 -15.97 -14.26 5.12
C ASP A 45 -15.93 -12.80 4.63
N SER A 46 -15.25 -12.55 3.50
CA SER A 46 -15.17 -11.20 2.93
C SER A 46 -16.51 -10.74 2.38
N GLN A 47 -16.85 -9.50 2.69
CA GLN A 47 -17.93 -8.74 2.04
C GLN A 47 -17.34 -7.82 0.97
N LEU A 48 -18.16 -6.95 0.39
CA LEU A 48 -17.73 -5.90 -0.51
C LEU A 48 -17.59 -4.58 0.26
N ILE A 49 -16.54 -3.82 -0.06
CA ILE A 49 -16.36 -2.45 0.42
C ILE A 49 -17.53 -1.60 -0.07
N ASN A 50 -18.15 -0.86 0.85
CA ASN A 50 -19.17 0.13 0.56
C ASN A 50 -18.64 1.51 0.99
N ILE A 51 -18.53 2.43 0.03
CA ILE A 51 -18.18 3.83 0.28
C ILE A 51 -19.35 4.68 -0.23
N SER A 52 -20.07 5.33 0.67
CA SER A 52 -21.21 6.21 0.35
C SER A 52 -22.30 5.55 -0.51
N GLY A 53 -22.57 4.26 -0.29
CA GLY A 53 -23.56 3.49 -1.05
C GLY A 53 -23.02 2.84 -2.33
N LEU A 54 -21.76 3.10 -2.70
CA LEU A 54 -21.12 2.51 -3.87
C LEU A 54 -20.33 1.26 -3.50
N THR A 55 -20.54 0.17 -4.24
CA THR A 55 -19.82 -1.11 -4.10
C THR A 55 -18.93 -1.45 -5.30
N THR A 56 -18.99 -0.64 -6.34
CA THR A 56 -18.20 -0.77 -7.57
C THR A 56 -17.46 0.54 -7.81
N PHE A 57 -16.18 0.44 -8.13
CA PHE A 57 -15.29 1.58 -8.30
C PHE A 57 -14.55 1.47 -9.63
N THR A 58 -14.30 2.61 -10.26
CA THR A 58 -13.49 2.69 -11.47
C THR A 58 -12.10 3.21 -11.09
N PHE A 59 -11.09 2.37 -11.32
CA PHE A 59 -9.68 2.67 -11.08
C PHE A 59 -9.02 3.12 -12.38
N ALA A 60 -8.30 4.25 -12.37
CA ALA A 60 -7.67 4.78 -13.56
C ALA A 60 -6.59 3.85 -14.14
N THR A 61 -5.89 3.10 -13.27
CA THR A 61 -4.86 2.12 -13.67
C THR A 61 -4.86 0.91 -12.72
N SER A 62 -4.17 -0.16 -13.12
CA SER A 62 -3.90 -1.33 -12.27
C SER A 62 -3.16 -0.97 -10.98
N GLU A 63 -2.29 0.05 -11.00
CA GLU A 63 -1.63 0.54 -9.78
C GLU A 63 -2.62 1.10 -8.75
N HIS A 64 -3.67 1.82 -9.18
CA HIS A 64 -4.70 2.32 -8.26
C HIS A 64 -5.44 1.15 -7.59
N LEU A 65 -5.84 0.15 -8.38
CA LEU A 65 -6.48 -1.05 -7.85
C LEU A 65 -5.57 -1.78 -6.86
N PHE A 66 -4.30 -1.98 -7.23
CA PHE A 66 -3.32 -2.65 -6.37
C PHE A 66 -3.12 -1.92 -5.04
N GLN A 67 -2.98 -0.60 -5.07
CA GLN A 67 -2.82 0.20 -3.86
C GLN A 67 -4.07 0.16 -2.99
N ALA A 68 -5.27 0.23 -3.56
CA ALA A 68 -6.52 0.15 -2.81
C ALA A 68 -6.66 -1.22 -2.10
N LEU A 69 -6.31 -2.32 -2.77
CA LEU A 69 -6.33 -3.66 -2.20
C LEU A 69 -5.38 -3.81 -1.01
N LYS A 70 -4.27 -3.05 -0.91
CA LYS A 70 -3.40 -3.10 0.27
C LYS A 70 -4.11 -2.71 1.56
N PHE A 71 -5.10 -1.84 1.46
CA PHE A 71 -5.84 -1.30 2.61
C PHE A 71 -7.11 -2.09 2.93
N THR A 72 -7.33 -3.23 2.26
CA THR A 72 -8.38 -4.19 2.60
C THR A 72 -7.85 -5.40 3.39
N ILE A 73 -6.52 -5.50 3.60
CA ILE A 73 -5.85 -6.73 4.08
C ILE A 73 -6.03 -6.99 5.60
N GLU A 74 -6.54 -6.03 6.37
CA GLU A 74 -6.72 -6.20 7.81
C GLU A 74 -8.20 -6.14 8.18
N ASN A 75 -8.61 -6.79 9.28
CA ASN A 75 -9.99 -6.93 9.79
C ASN A 75 -10.77 -5.59 9.96
N ASN A 76 -10.18 -4.47 9.57
CA ASN A 76 -10.78 -3.16 9.47
C ASN A 76 -10.23 -2.41 8.24
N PRO A 77 -10.90 -2.47 7.07
CA PRO A 77 -10.48 -1.76 5.87
C PRO A 77 -10.32 -0.26 6.09
N ASN A 78 -9.25 0.32 5.58
CA ASN A 78 -9.02 1.76 5.71
C ASN A 78 -9.75 2.53 4.59
N LEU A 79 -11.05 2.74 4.76
CA LEU A 79 -11.91 3.37 3.76
C LEU A 79 -11.42 4.75 3.33
N ASN A 80 -10.81 5.52 4.23
CA ASN A 80 -10.23 6.83 3.91
C ASN A 80 -9.06 6.71 2.93
N HIS A 81 -8.15 5.74 3.12
CA HIS A 81 -7.06 5.51 2.17
C HIS A 81 -7.59 5.00 0.83
N ILE A 82 -8.51 4.04 0.87
CA ILE A 82 -9.14 3.48 -0.34
C ILE A 82 -9.79 4.61 -1.15
N ASN A 83 -10.58 5.48 -0.51
CA ASN A 83 -11.22 6.61 -1.18
C ASN A 83 -10.19 7.60 -1.75
N ARG A 84 -9.10 7.91 -1.04
CA ARG A 84 -8.03 8.77 -1.55
C ARG A 84 -7.32 8.16 -2.76
N ILE A 85 -7.13 6.85 -2.77
CA ILE A 85 -6.51 6.12 -3.89
C ILE A 85 -7.44 6.13 -5.10
N ILE A 86 -8.74 5.85 -4.92
CA ILE A 86 -9.73 5.89 -6.01
C ILE A 86 -9.74 7.26 -6.70
N ASN A 87 -9.62 8.34 -5.92
CA ASN A 87 -9.65 9.71 -6.41
C ASN A 87 -8.26 10.28 -6.81
N ALA A 88 -7.20 9.45 -6.82
CA ALA A 88 -5.89 9.89 -7.26
C ALA A 88 -5.91 10.14 -8.79
N LEU A 89 -5.33 11.26 -9.24
CA LEU A 89 -5.34 11.64 -10.66
C LEU A 89 -4.27 10.89 -11.48
N THR A 90 -3.23 10.37 -10.81
CA THR A 90 -2.09 9.72 -11.46
C THR A 90 -1.69 8.45 -10.70
N PRO A 91 -1.14 7.44 -11.40
CA PRO A 91 -0.66 6.22 -10.77
C PRO A 91 0.49 6.48 -9.79
N ASP A 92 1.32 7.51 -10.03
CA ASP A 92 2.33 7.95 -9.07
C ASP A 92 1.70 8.46 -7.78
N ARG A 93 0.62 9.25 -7.88
CA ARG A 93 -0.07 9.74 -6.69
C ARG A 93 -0.75 8.61 -5.92
N ALA A 94 -1.34 7.64 -6.62
CA ALA A 94 -1.88 6.43 -5.99
C ALA A 94 -0.80 5.64 -5.26
N ARG A 95 0.39 5.51 -5.87
CA ARG A 95 1.56 4.86 -5.27
C ARG A 95 2.03 5.59 -4.01
N GLU A 96 2.15 6.91 -4.05
CA GLU A 96 2.53 7.73 -2.89
C GLU A 96 1.56 7.52 -1.72
N ILE A 97 0.24 7.63 -1.98
CA ILE A 97 -0.78 7.42 -0.95
C ILE A 97 -0.68 6.00 -0.38
N GLY A 98 -0.44 5.00 -1.21
CA GLY A 98 -0.30 3.62 -0.74
C GLY A 98 1.04 3.30 -0.05
N GLN A 99 2.02 4.19 -0.15
CA GLN A 99 3.24 4.16 0.64
C GLN A 99 3.09 4.87 1.99
N GLU A 100 1.99 5.59 2.24
CA GLU A 100 1.60 6.12 3.55
C GLU A 100 1.20 4.97 4.50
N ARG A 101 2.11 4.02 4.71
CA ARG A 101 1.98 3.04 5.77
C ARG A 101 2.08 3.82 7.07
N LYS A 102 1.08 3.66 7.95
CA LYS A 102 1.24 4.05 9.34
C LYS A 102 2.47 3.31 9.87
N PHE A 103 3.59 4.01 10.04
CA PHE A 103 4.54 3.61 11.07
C PHE A 103 3.70 3.49 12.34
N LYS A 104 3.54 2.26 12.85
CA LYS A 104 2.71 1.98 14.04
C LYS A 104 3.10 2.84 15.23
N ASN A 105 4.27 3.50 15.17
CA ASN A 105 4.69 4.50 16.11
C ASN A 105 5.57 5.56 15.41
N LEU A 106 4.98 6.41 14.56
CA LEU A 106 5.69 7.49 13.85
C LEU A 106 6.45 8.40 14.83
N GLU A 107 5.91 8.60 16.03
CA GLU A 107 6.58 9.31 17.12
C GLU A 107 7.85 8.58 17.58
N LEU A 108 7.80 7.25 17.75
CA LEU A 108 8.98 6.45 18.08
C LEU A 108 9.99 6.42 16.92
N ALA A 109 9.54 6.36 15.67
CA ALA A 109 10.40 6.41 14.50
C ALA A 109 11.12 7.77 14.42
N ASN A 110 10.42 8.88 14.66
CA ASN A 110 11.03 10.20 14.74
C ASN A 110 11.98 10.34 15.94
N LYS A 111 11.64 9.75 17.10
CA LYS A 111 12.54 9.70 18.27
C LYS A 111 13.81 8.90 17.98
N LEU A 112 13.73 7.78 17.25
CA LEU A 112 14.88 6.97 16.83
C LEU A 112 15.71 7.65 15.73
N ILE A 113 15.09 8.38 14.82
CA ILE A 113 15.82 9.17 13.81
C ILE A 113 16.57 10.34 14.49
N ALA A 114 15.95 10.96 15.49
CA ALA A 114 16.56 12.04 16.25
C ALA A 114 17.78 11.62 17.08
N THR A 115 17.98 10.33 17.36
CA THR A 115 19.21 9.83 18.00
C THR A 115 20.41 9.75 17.05
N GLY A 116 20.24 10.01 15.74
CA GLY A 116 21.35 10.10 14.80
C GLY A 116 22.21 8.84 14.73
N GLU A 117 23.54 9.01 14.65
CA GLU A 117 24.54 7.92 14.66
C GLU A 117 24.97 7.53 16.09
N ASP A 118 24.32 8.05 17.12
CA ASP A 118 24.73 7.82 18.50
C ASP A 118 24.52 6.36 18.91
N LYS A 119 25.49 5.82 19.65
CA LYS A 119 25.39 4.48 20.22
C LYS A 119 24.43 4.48 21.40
N LEU A 120 23.25 3.91 21.21
CA LEU A 120 22.28 3.70 22.29
C LEU A 120 22.75 2.58 23.23
N ILE A 121 22.88 2.89 24.51
CA ILE A 121 23.26 1.93 25.56
C ILE A 121 22.11 1.89 26.58
N GLU A 122 21.54 0.71 26.81
CA GLU A 122 20.52 0.53 27.86
C GLU A 122 21.20 0.45 29.23
N ASP A 123 20.91 1.43 30.10
CA ASP A 123 21.36 1.42 31.50
C ASP A 123 20.31 0.73 32.39
N THR A 124 20.63 -0.48 32.85
CA THR A 124 19.76 -1.27 33.74
C THR A 124 20.11 -1.10 35.22
N THR A 125 21.12 -0.29 35.57
CA THR A 125 21.62 -0.17 36.95
C THR A 125 20.62 0.49 37.91
N SER A 126 19.76 1.37 37.40
CA SER A 126 18.71 2.06 38.17
C SER A 126 17.47 1.20 38.45
N ARG A 127 17.24 0.12 37.68
CA ARG A 127 16.09 -0.79 37.88
C ARG A 127 16.28 -1.77 39.04
N ARG A 128 17.53 -2.08 39.43
CA ARG A 128 17.84 -3.03 40.52
C ARG A 128 17.69 -2.47 41.93
N LYS A 129 17.44 -1.17 42.12
CA LYS A 129 17.30 -0.55 43.45
C LYS A 129 15.88 -0.58 44.04
N LYS A 130 14.90 -1.16 43.34
CA LYS A 130 13.50 -1.20 43.82
C LYS A 130 13.07 -2.51 44.49
N ASP A 131 13.92 -3.54 44.47
CA ASP A 131 13.59 -4.86 45.04
C ASP A 131 14.28 -5.14 46.38
N GLU A 132 14.90 -4.13 47.00
CA GLU A 132 15.47 -4.22 48.35
C GLU A 132 14.75 -3.24 49.30
N TYR A 133 13.49 -3.52 49.66
CA TYR A 133 12.84 -3.06 50.90
C TYR A 133 11.68 -3.98 51.27
#